data_AF-A0A0N1PBQ7-F1
#
_entry.id   AF-A0A0N1PBQ7-F1
#
_cell.length_a   1.000
_cell.length_b   1.000
_cell.length_c   1.000
_cell.angle_alpha   90.00
_cell.angle_beta   90.00
_cell.angle_gamma   90.00
#
_symmetry.space_group_name_H-M   'P 1'
#
loop_
_entity.id
_entity.type
_entity.pdbx_description
1 polymer ?
#
loop_
_entity_poly.entity_id
_entity_poly.type
_entity_poly.pdbx_seq_one_letter_code
_entity_poly.pdbx_strand_id
1 'polypeptide(L)'
;MSLHLPRRVGTRSLAIASALGMQTAALSHAVSRTSPSSSFHLTHARRSFWNPFASFTKTGPSSLDAIAQRNAAQHAKIIGEAHRDADMQNELLLGACLDLLEMCGGNASGSVPSDKLDQLSRDSIWALVDVMLHDHRRSPAEQFDLVYTALCLPAAQEVQEVKRCLIVVLHTVLPEALYRVFESVNLYVVHDDEQSLERRRVLLRFVHALLGDLRPPQGLEEEEVLAVYLDDVKLMFPVLATCPAWAVVEKDAAAIALKAKLFALLGRLCAEFDENRSGKVKLDDLRSTAQRVLGEEQAAQLLEGAQPDKDGQIAYPQLAALLTRPPPKQEAKKTN
;
A
#
# COMPACT_ATOMS: atom_id res chain seq x y z
N MET A 1 60.13 5.93 25.50
CA MET A 1 60.91 7.17 25.78
C MET A 1 61.40 7.75 24.46
N SER A 2 61.70 9.05 24.40
CA SER A 2 62.36 9.82 23.33
C SER A 2 62.35 9.26 21.89
N LEU A 3 61.55 9.80 20.98
CA LEU A 3 61.85 11.02 20.19
C LEU A 3 63.16 10.95 19.40
N HIS A 4 63.08 10.94 18.06
CA HIS A 4 63.80 11.90 17.22
C HIS A 4 63.12 12.11 15.85
N LEU A 5 63.06 13.37 15.41
CA LEU A 5 62.47 13.84 14.17
C LEU A 5 63.33 15.02 13.69
N PRO A 6 63.81 15.07 12.44
CA PRO A 6 64.37 16.28 11.87
C PRO A 6 63.40 16.96 10.89
N ARG A 7 63.20 18.27 11.08
CA ARG A 7 62.56 19.19 10.10
C ARG A 7 63.64 19.84 9.21
N ARG A 8 63.30 20.14 7.95
CA ARG A 8 63.51 21.41 7.19
C ARG A 8 63.69 21.15 5.67
N VAL A 9 63.53 22.10 4.73
CA VAL A 9 62.59 23.25 4.51
C VAL A 9 63.05 23.95 3.21
N GLY A 10 62.13 24.38 2.34
CA GLY A 10 62.42 25.24 1.18
C GLY A 10 62.84 24.50 -0.12
N THR A 11 62.79 25.10 -1.32
CA THR A 11 62.36 26.47 -1.70
C THR A 11 61.81 26.57 -3.15
N ARG A 12 60.66 27.24 -3.30
CA ARG A 12 60.27 28.23 -4.34
C ARG A 12 60.81 28.17 -5.80
N SER A 13 59.84 28.12 -6.74
CA SER A 13 59.53 29.18 -7.76
C SER A 13 59.96 29.09 -9.24
N LEU A 14 59.00 29.54 -10.10
CA LEU A 14 59.09 30.07 -11.49
C LEU A 14 59.36 29.09 -12.66
N ALA A 15 58.96 29.34 -13.94
CA ALA A 15 57.84 30.09 -14.57
C ALA A 15 57.89 29.97 -16.13
N ILE A 16 56.84 30.42 -16.86
CA ILE A 16 56.81 30.82 -18.31
C ILE A 16 56.96 29.63 -19.32
N ALA A 17 56.35 29.53 -20.51
CA ALA A 17 55.30 30.19 -21.33
C ALA A 17 54.60 29.07 -22.17
N SER A 18 53.36 29.10 -22.69
CA SER A 18 52.49 30.11 -23.35
C SER A 18 52.68 30.26 -24.88
N ALA A 19 51.53 30.41 -25.59
CA ALA A 19 51.34 30.80 -27.01
C ALA A 19 51.61 29.70 -28.08
N LEU A 20 50.94 29.59 -29.26
CA LEU A 20 49.71 30.20 -29.88
C LEU A 20 48.83 29.03 -30.43
N GLY A 21 47.61 29.14 -30.98
CA GLY A 21 46.63 30.19 -31.38
C GLY A 21 45.44 29.45 -32.06
N MET A 22 44.34 30.01 -32.61
CA MET A 22 43.74 31.35 -32.80
C MET A 22 42.20 31.13 -32.87
N GLN A 23 41.34 32.01 -32.32
CA GLN A 23 40.52 33.05 -33.02
C GLN A 23 39.68 32.53 -34.23
N THR A 24 38.40 32.86 -34.44
CA THR A 24 37.43 33.80 -33.80
C THR A 24 35.99 33.43 -34.28
N ALA A 25 34.84 33.93 -33.76
CA ALA A 25 34.54 34.89 -32.67
C ALA A 25 33.41 34.33 -31.73
N ALA A 26 32.21 34.90 -31.46
CA ALA A 26 31.47 36.09 -31.93
C ALA A 26 30.49 36.65 -30.85
N LEU A 27 29.64 37.61 -31.25
CA LEU A 27 28.70 38.41 -30.44
C LEU A 27 27.23 37.98 -30.61
N SER A 28 26.42 38.01 -29.53
CA SER A 28 25.17 38.82 -29.49
C SER A 28 24.43 38.82 -28.14
N HIS A 29 23.95 40.00 -27.77
CA HIS A 29 22.84 40.35 -26.87
C HIS A 29 22.63 39.61 -25.53
N ALA A 30 22.88 40.36 -24.45
CA ALA A 30 22.16 40.17 -23.19
C ALA A 30 20.69 40.62 -23.34
N VAL A 31 19.76 39.70 -23.10
CA VAL A 31 18.38 40.00 -22.70
C VAL A 31 18.00 38.99 -21.62
N SER A 32 17.91 39.45 -20.37
CA SER A 32 17.46 38.62 -19.24
C SER A 32 15.96 38.32 -19.38
N ARG A 33 15.61 37.36 -20.23
CA ARG A 33 14.25 36.83 -20.29
C ARG A 33 13.94 36.12 -18.98
N THR A 34 12.87 36.55 -18.33
CA THR A 34 12.23 35.84 -17.23
C THR A 34 11.81 34.45 -17.71
N SER A 35 12.59 33.42 -17.39
CA SER A 35 12.13 32.04 -17.52
C SER A 35 10.89 31.87 -16.63
N PRO A 36 9.77 31.35 -17.14
CA PRO A 36 8.58 31.12 -16.32
C PRO A 36 8.90 30.11 -15.23
N SER A 37 8.34 30.31 -14.04
CA SER A 37 8.32 29.27 -13.01
C SER A 37 7.66 28.03 -13.59
N SER A 38 8.38 26.90 -13.65
CA SER A 38 7.79 25.61 -13.97
C SER A 38 6.95 25.16 -12.77
N SER A 39 5.72 25.67 -12.69
CA SER A 39 4.68 25.08 -11.86
C SER A 39 4.47 23.66 -12.37
N PHE A 40 5.05 22.70 -11.64
CA PHE A 40 4.84 21.28 -11.86
C PHE A 40 3.37 20.96 -11.55
N HIS A 41 2.51 21.17 -12.55
CA HIS A 41 1.19 20.58 -12.59
C HIS A 41 1.35 19.07 -12.73
N LEU A 42 1.59 18.43 -11.58
CA LEU A 42 1.42 17.01 -11.38
C LEU A 42 -0.07 16.70 -11.52
N THR A 43 -0.54 16.66 -12.77
CA THR A 43 -1.83 16.08 -13.15
C THR A 43 -1.74 14.57 -13.00
N HIS A 44 -1.55 14.10 -11.77
CA HIS A 44 -1.87 12.73 -11.41
C HIS A 44 -3.35 12.55 -11.72
N ALA A 45 -3.64 11.78 -12.77
CA ALA A 45 -4.95 11.15 -12.89
C ALA A 45 -5.17 10.38 -11.57
N ARG A 46 -6.23 10.69 -10.83
CA ARG A 46 -6.51 10.11 -9.52
C ARG A 46 -6.54 8.59 -9.63
N ARG A 47 -5.45 7.94 -9.21
CA ARG A 47 -5.34 6.49 -9.10
C ARG A 47 -6.07 6.04 -7.85
N SER A 48 -6.94 5.06 -7.99
CA SER A 48 -7.54 4.39 -6.84
C SER A 48 -6.54 3.37 -6.27
N PHE A 49 -5.77 3.78 -5.25
CA PHE A 49 -4.90 2.90 -4.45
C PHE A 49 -5.78 2.01 -3.55
N TRP A 50 -6.39 1.01 -4.19
CA TRP A 50 -7.45 0.21 -3.59
C TRP A 50 -6.95 -0.65 -2.42
N ASN A 51 -7.14 -0.15 -1.20
CA ASN A 51 -7.02 -0.94 0.02
C ASN A 51 -8.23 -1.92 0.12
N PRO A 52 -8.00 -3.25 0.07
CA PRO A 52 -9.08 -4.26 0.16
C PRO A 52 -9.72 -4.36 1.55
N PHE A 53 -9.11 -3.75 2.57
CA PHE A 53 -9.58 -3.79 3.95
C PHE A 53 -10.46 -2.61 4.37
N ALA A 54 -10.65 -1.62 3.48
CA ALA A 54 -11.64 -0.55 3.61
C ALA A 54 -13.01 -1.06 4.13
N SER A 55 -13.68 -0.25 4.96
CA SER A 55 -14.65 -0.72 5.96
C SER A 55 -16.06 -1.02 5.44
N PHE A 56 -16.17 -2.05 4.59
CA PHE A 56 -17.43 -2.65 4.14
C PHE A 56 -18.21 -3.39 5.24
N THR A 57 -18.61 -2.69 6.31
CA THR A 57 -19.39 -3.24 7.43
C THR A 57 -20.86 -2.82 7.39
N LYS A 58 -21.76 -3.81 7.42
CA LYS A 58 -23.21 -3.68 7.13
C LYS A 58 -24.01 -3.00 8.24
N THR A 59 -25.16 -2.43 7.86
CA THR A 59 -26.30 -2.14 8.76
C THR A 59 -27.59 -2.80 8.25
N GLY A 60 -28.57 -2.99 9.14
CA GLY A 60 -29.72 -3.90 8.98
C GLY A 60 -30.96 -3.37 8.23
N PRO A 61 -32.03 -4.19 8.08
CA PRO A 61 -33.09 -4.01 7.07
C PRO A 61 -34.49 -3.65 7.64
N SER A 62 -35.42 -3.27 6.76
CA SER A 62 -36.84 -3.08 7.09
C SER A 62 -37.78 -3.16 5.89
N SER A 63 -38.81 -4.00 5.99
CA SER A 63 -39.92 -4.15 5.04
C SER A 63 -40.94 -3.00 5.16
N LEU A 64 -41.79 -2.71 4.16
CA LEU A 64 -42.12 -3.47 2.95
C LEU A 64 -41.59 -2.81 1.65
N ASP A 65 -40.32 -3.06 1.35
CA ASP A 65 -39.95 -3.88 0.18
C ASP A 65 -41.07 -4.07 -0.88
N ALA A 66 -41.15 -3.31 -1.99
CA ALA A 66 -40.26 -2.29 -2.58
C ALA A 66 -38.93 -2.78 -3.20
N ILE A 67 -38.84 -4.06 -3.56
CA ILE A 67 -37.57 -4.82 -3.58
C ILE A 67 -36.56 -4.39 -4.67
N ALA A 68 -36.91 -4.37 -5.96
CA ALA A 68 -35.92 -4.11 -7.02
C ALA A 68 -35.28 -2.71 -6.90
N GLN A 69 -36.11 -1.69 -6.66
CA GLN A 69 -35.65 -0.31 -6.51
C GLN A 69 -34.83 -0.11 -5.22
N ARG A 70 -35.15 -0.87 -4.16
CA ARG A 70 -34.36 -0.92 -2.92
C ARG A 70 -33.04 -1.65 -3.11
N ASN A 71 -33.00 -2.76 -3.84
CA ASN A 71 -31.76 -3.47 -4.17
C ASN A 71 -30.85 -2.56 -4.98
N ALA A 72 -31.37 -1.89 -6.02
CA ALA A 72 -30.62 -0.89 -6.79
C ALA A 72 -30.10 0.28 -5.91
N ALA A 73 -30.92 0.82 -5.01
CA ALA A 73 -30.48 1.85 -4.07
C ALA A 73 -29.43 1.35 -3.05
N GLN A 74 -29.53 0.10 -2.60
CA GLN A 74 -28.56 -0.55 -1.73
C GLN A 74 -27.25 -0.82 -2.47
N HIS A 75 -27.29 -1.26 -3.73
CA HIS A 75 -26.12 -1.45 -4.59
C HIS A 75 -25.41 -0.11 -4.85
N ALA A 76 -26.17 0.93 -5.21
CA ALA A 76 -25.64 2.29 -5.38
C ALA A 76 -25.04 2.84 -4.08
N LYS A 77 -25.66 2.57 -2.91
CA LYS A 77 -25.09 2.93 -1.60
C LYS A 77 -23.76 2.21 -1.34
N ILE A 78 -23.70 0.88 -1.51
CA ILE A 78 -22.48 0.09 -1.27
C ILE A 78 -21.34 0.54 -2.21
N ILE A 79 -21.63 0.84 -3.47
CA ILE A 79 -20.65 1.39 -4.43
C ILE A 79 -20.22 2.82 -4.05
N GLY A 80 -21.16 3.64 -3.56
CA GLY A 80 -20.87 4.99 -3.05
C GLY A 80 -20.13 5.00 -1.70
N GLU A 81 -20.17 3.91 -0.94
CA GLU A 81 -19.30 3.65 0.22
C GLU A 81 -17.92 3.18 -0.27
N ALA A 82 -17.86 2.22 -1.21
CA ALA A 82 -16.62 1.72 -1.81
C ALA A 82 -15.70 2.82 -2.34
N HIS A 83 -16.24 3.77 -3.10
CA HIS A 83 -15.44 4.86 -3.67
C HIS A 83 -14.98 5.87 -2.62
N ARG A 84 -15.82 6.21 -1.63
CA ARG A 84 -15.44 7.18 -0.58
C ARG A 84 -14.38 6.63 0.35
N ASP A 85 -14.50 5.37 0.74
CA ASP A 85 -13.52 4.74 1.64
C ASP A 85 -12.18 4.52 0.92
N ALA A 86 -12.21 4.16 -0.36
CA ALA A 86 -11.02 4.10 -1.20
C ALA A 86 -10.38 5.50 -1.37
N ASP A 87 -11.14 6.52 -1.75
CA ASP A 87 -10.62 7.90 -1.88
C ASP A 87 -10.01 8.42 -0.58
N MET A 88 -10.64 8.16 0.57
CA MET A 88 -10.08 8.52 1.88
C MET A 88 -8.75 7.82 2.16
N GLN A 89 -8.64 6.52 1.84
CA GLN A 89 -7.39 5.77 2.00
C GLN A 89 -6.30 6.23 1.02
N ASN A 90 -6.66 6.61 -0.21
CA ASN A 90 -5.73 7.17 -1.20
C ASN A 90 -5.09 8.48 -0.69
N GLU A 91 -5.90 9.41 -0.17
CA GLU A 91 -5.43 10.71 0.30
C GLU A 91 -4.61 10.58 1.60
N LEU A 92 -4.95 9.63 2.48
CA LEU A 92 -4.14 9.27 3.66
C LEU A 92 -2.78 8.69 3.28
N LEU A 93 -2.73 7.75 2.34
CA LEU A 93 -1.49 7.16 1.82
C LEU A 93 -0.62 8.24 1.18
N LEU A 94 -1.20 9.05 0.29
CA LEU A 94 -0.48 10.10 -0.43
C LEU A 94 0.10 11.14 0.53
N GLY A 95 -0.66 11.57 1.55
CA GLY A 95 -0.17 12.48 2.59
C GLY A 95 1.02 11.88 3.35
N ALA A 96 0.90 10.65 3.85
CA ALA A 96 1.98 9.99 4.59
C ALA A 96 3.24 9.76 3.72
N CYS A 97 3.07 9.42 2.44
CA CYS A 97 4.17 9.31 1.49
C CYS A 97 4.84 10.65 1.19
N LEU A 98 4.09 11.75 1.07
CA LEU A 98 4.66 13.08 0.86
C LEU A 98 5.44 13.58 2.09
N ASP A 99 4.91 13.39 3.30
CA ASP A 99 5.62 13.65 4.57
C ASP A 99 6.96 12.88 4.61
N LEU A 100 6.95 11.59 4.23
CA LEU A 100 8.14 10.73 4.18
C LEU A 100 9.17 11.21 3.15
N LEU A 101 8.73 11.67 1.98
CA LEU A 101 9.62 12.22 0.94
C LEU A 101 10.24 13.56 1.36
N GLU A 102 9.48 14.45 2.01
CA GLU A 102 10.02 15.72 2.55
C GLU A 102 11.12 15.46 3.59
N MET A 103 10.90 14.50 4.50
CA MET A 103 11.90 14.10 5.49
C MET A 103 13.16 13.49 4.86
N CYS A 104 13.04 12.78 3.72
CA CYS A 104 14.18 12.15 3.05
C CYS A 104 14.98 13.09 2.15
N GLY A 105 14.31 13.94 1.36
CA GLY A 105 14.97 14.81 0.38
C GLY A 105 15.39 16.17 0.91
N GLY A 106 14.70 16.67 1.95
CA GLY A 106 14.53 18.11 2.11
C GLY A 106 13.54 18.67 1.08
N ASN A 107 13.03 19.87 1.35
CA ASN A 107 12.03 20.52 0.50
C ASN A 107 12.53 20.76 -0.93
N ALA A 108 11.61 20.73 -1.91
CA ALA A 108 11.88 20.96 -3.34
C ALA A 108 12.46 22.36 -3.69
N SER A 109 12.70 23.21 -2.69
CA SER A 109 13.49 24.45 -2.77
C SER A 109 15.01 24.24 -2.77
N GLY A 110 15.50 23.00 -2.61
CA GLY A 110 16.93 22.69 -2.60
C GLY A 110 17.60 22.87 -1.24
N SER A 111 16.84 22.75 -0.15
CA SER A 111 17.40 22.62 1.20
C SER A 111 18.24 21.35 1.35
N VAL A 112 19.25 21.38 2.21
CA VAL A 112 20.06 20.20 2.56
C VAL A 112 19.14 19.09 3.11
N PRO A 113 19.37 17.80 2.77
CA PRO A 113 18.64 16.68 3.37
C PRO A 113 18.72 16.70 4.90
N SER A 114 17.70 16.13 5.55
CA SER A 114 17.64 16.10 7.01
C SER A 114 18.77 15.25 7.60
N ASP A 115 19.68 15.87 8.36
CA ASP A 115 20.76 15.20 9.11
C ASP A 115 20.23 14.13 10.10
N LYS A 116 18.91 14.09 10.35
CA LYS A 116 18.24 13.06 11.16
C LYS A 116 18.16 11.68 10.48
N LEU A 117 18.40 11.58 9.17
CA LEU A 117 18.27 10.32 8.43
C LEU A 117 19.56 9.91 7.73
N ASP A 118 20.07 8.74 8.11
CA ASP A 118 21.16 8.08 7.42
C ASP A 118 20.76 7.67 5.98
N GLN A 119 21.75 7.27 5.17
CA GLN A 119 21.51 6.95 3.77
C GLN A 119 20.65 5.69 3.58
N LEU A 120 20.83 4.64 4.39
CA LEU A 120 20.07 3.40 4.28
C LEU A 120 18.60 3.62 4.66
N SER A 121 18.33 4.46 5.67
CA SER A 121 16.96 4.89 5.99
C SER A 121 16.31 5.68 4.86
N ARG A 122 17.03 6.62 4.23
CA ARG A 122 16.50 7.39 3.09
C ARG A 122 16.26 6.50 1.86
N ASP A 123 17.18 5.60 1.54
CA ASP A 123 17.04 4.66 0.41
C ASP A 123 15.86 3.69 0.62
N SER A 124 15.69 3.19 1.86
CA SER A 124 14.58 2.28 2.21
C SER A 124 13.22 2.96 2.17
N ILE A 125 13.11 4.19 2.71
CA ILE A 125 11.87 4.97 2.66
C ILE A 125 11.55 5.36 1.21
N TRP A 126 12.55 5.72 0.40
CA TRP A 126 12.34 6.04 -1.02
C TRP A 126 11.82 4.82 -1.80
N ALA A 127 12.41 3.64 -1.61
CA ALA A 127 11.95 2.39 -2.22
C ALA A 127 10.53 2.01 -1.79
N LEU A 128 10.19 2.22 -0.50
CA LEU A 128 8.82 2.03 -0.01
C LEU A 128 7.83 2.98 -0.70
N VAL A 129 8.11 4.28 -0.74
CA VAL A 129 7.20 5.26 -1.34
C VAL A 129 7.04 5.04 -2.85
N ASP A 130 8.11 4.69 -3.57
CA ASP A 130 8.02 4.36 -4.99
C ASP A 130 7.12 3.13 -5.24
N VAL A 131 7.26 2.07 -4.43
CA VAL A 131 6.38 0.91 -4.52
C VAL A 131 4.92 1.27 -4.20
N MET A 132 4.67 1.99 -3.11
CA MET A 132 3.31 2.33 -2.68
C MET A 132 2.58 3.26 -3.67
N LEU A 133 3.29 4.14 -4.38
CA LEU A 133 2.70 5.09 -5.34
C LEU A 133 2.73 4.59 -6.80
N HIS A 134 3.62 3.66 -7.16
CA HIS A 134 3.85 3.26 -8.56
C HIS A 134 3.78 1.74 -8.83
N ASP A 135 4.22 0.87 -7.91
CA ASP A 135 4.26 -0.60 -8.14
C ASP A 135 3.02 -1.35 -7.62
N HIS A 136 1.88 -1.04 -8.25
CA HIS A 136 0.60 -1.76 -8.19
C HIS A 136 0.63 -3.29 -8.40
N ARG A 137 1.79 -3.90 -8.73
CA ARG A 137 1.93 -5.36 -8.90
C ARG A 137 2.18 -6.09 -7.59
N ARG A 138 2.63 -5.38 -6.55
CA ARG A 138 2.95 -5.97 -5.26
C ARG A 138 1.69 -6.43 -4.55
N SER A 139 1.77 -7.65 -4.03
CA SER A 139 0.78 -8.17 -3.09
C SER A 139 0.80 -7.34 -1.79
N PRO A 140 -0.30 -7.31 -1.01
CA PRO A 140 -0.30 -6.69 0.31
C PRO A 140 0.79 -7.23 1.25
N ALA A 141 1.19 -8.50 1.09
CA ALA A 141 2.30 -9.11 1.83
C ALA A 141 3.66 -8.46 1.50
N GLU A 142 3.97 -8.25 0.22
CA GLU A 142 5.20 -7.54 -0.21
C GLU A 142 5.19 -6.06 0.17
N GLN A 143 4.03 -5.40 0.11
CA GLN A 143 3.86 -4.03 0.60
C GLN A 143 4.10 -3.95 2.11
N PHE A 144 3.54 -4.89 2.87
CA PHE A 144 3.77 -5.01 4.31
C PHE A 144 5.25 -5.26 4.64
N ASP A 145 5.95 -6.13 3.91
CA ASP A 145 7.38 -6.40 4.13
C ASP A 145 8.23 -5.13 4.00
N LEU A 146 7.93 -4.26 3.04
CA LEU A 146 8.61 -2.96 2.87
C LEU A 146 8.32 -2.00 4.02
N VAL A 147 7.05 -1.86 4.42
CA VAL A 147 6.64 -0.99 5.55
C VAL A 147 7.22 -1.50 6.87
N TYR A 148 7.18 -2.81 7.10
CA TYR A 148 7.72 -3.45 8.30
C TYR A 148 9.24 -3.32 8.36
N THR A 149 9.94 -3.50 7.23
CA THR A 149 11.40 -3.28 7.13
C THR A 149 11.75 -1.83 7.50
N ALA A 150 11.05 -0.85 6.92
CA ALA A 150 11.24 0.56 7.24
C ALA A 150 10.95 0.88 8.73
N LEU A 151 9.90 0.28 9.32
CA LEU A 151 9.56 0.40 10.74
C LEU A 151 10.61 -0.23 11.68
N CYS A 152 11.40 -1.20 11.20
CA CYS A 152 12.47 -1.82 11.98
C CYS A 152 13.80 -1.05 11.92
N LEU A 153 13.92 0.01 11.12
CA LEU A 153 15.13 0.83 11.05
C LEU A 153 15.29 1.73 12.30
N PRO A 154 16.53 2.05 12.72
CA PRO A 154 16.78 2.97 13.84
C PRO A 154 16.05 4.31 13.70
N ALA A 155 16.03 4.88 12.48
CA ALA A 155 15.30 6.10 12.17
C ALA A 155 13.80 6.06 12.53
N ALA A 156 13.14 4.91 12.37
CA ALA A 156 11.73 4.73 12.72
C ALA A 156 11.49 4.46 14.22
N GLN A 157 12.54 4.35 15.03
CA GLN A 157 12.46 4.32 16.49
C GLN A 157 12.89 5.65 17.13
N GLU A 158 13.87 6.33 16.54
CA GLU A 158 14.43 7.59 17.01
C GLU A 158 13.60 8.82 16.55
N VAL A 159 13.09 8.82 15.32
CA VAL A 159 12.32 9.93 14.74
C VAL A 159 10.82 9.60 14.76
N GLN A 160 10.08 10.23 15.68
CA GLN A 160 8.65 9.94 15.89
C GLN A 160 7.78 10.34 14.70
N GLU A 161 8.17 11.35 13.93
CA GLU A 161 7.47 11.77 12.71
C GLU A 161 7.55 10.68 11.63
N VAL A 162 8.73 10.11 11.41
CA VAL A 162 8.95 8.97 10.48
C VAL A 162 8.13 7.77 10.92
N LYS A 163 8.18 7.43 12.21
CA LYS A 163 7.36 6.35 12.79
C LYS A 163 5.87 6.58 12.52
N ARG A 164 5.35 7.77 12.83
CA ARG A 164 3.95 8.15 12.63
C ARG A 164 3.52 7.96 11.18
N CYS A 165 4.31 8.46 10.22
CA CYS A 165 3.94 8.37 8.80
C CYS A 165 4.02 6.92 8.29
N LEU A 166 5.03 6.14 8.71
CA LEU A 166 5.09 4.70 8.40
C LEU A 166 3.91 3.90 9.00
N ILE A 167 3.42 4.27 10.18
CA ILE A 167 2.21 3.68 10.79
C ILE A 167 0.95 4.03 9.97
N VAL A 168 0.84 5.24 9.42
CA VAL A 168 -0.27 5.58 8.49
C VAL A 168 -0.16 4.75 7.20
N VAL A 169 1.03 4.57 6.63
CA VAL A 169 1.21 3.66 5.47
C VAL A 169 0.81 2.22 5.84
N LEU A 170 1.19 1.74 7.03
CA LEU A 170 0.81 0.40 7.53
C LEU A 170 -0.72 0.21 7.63
N HIS A 171 -1.47 1.25 8.01
CA HIS A 171 -2.94 1.23 8.04
C HIS A 171 -3.55 0.94 6.66
N THR A 172 -2.92 1.44 5.59
CA THR A 172 -3.42 1.29 4.22
C THR A 172 -3.14 -0.10 3.61
N VAL A 173 -2.32 -0.92 4.26
CA VAL A 173 -1.94 -2.28 3.81
C VAL A 173 -2.59 -3.37 4.66
N LEU A 174 -2.80 -3.14 5.97
CA LEU A 174 -3.28 -4.17 6.89
C LEU A 174 -4.81 -4.17 7.12
N PRO A 175 -5.40 -5.32 7.49
CA PRO A 175 -6.73 -5.37 8.09
C PRO A 175 -6.78 -4.53 9.37
N GLU A 176 -7.82 -3.71 9.55
CA GLU A 176 -8.02 -2.83 10.73
C GLU A 176 -7.71 -3.53 12.07
N ALA A 177 -8.22 -4.74 12.29
CA ALA A 177 -7.98 -5.48 13.53
C ALA A 177 -6.50 -5.79 13.77
N LEU A 178 -5.75 -6.12 12.72
CA LEU A 178 -4.31 -6.40 12.78
C LEU A 178 -3.49 -5.12 12.89
N TYR A 179 -3.86 -4.05 12.17
CA TYR A 179 -3.29 -2.72 12.35
C TYR A 179 -3.37 -2.25 13.81
N ARG A 180 -4.52 -2.43 14.47
CA ARG A 180 -4.68 -2.07 15.89
C ARG A 180 -3.76 -2.86 16.83
N VAL A 181 -3.29 -4.05 16.45
CA VAL A 181 -2.24 -4.75 17.22
C VAL A 181 -0.90 -4.01 17.07
N PHE A 182 -0.47 -3.70 15.85
CA PHE A 182 0.76 -2.96 15.56
C PHE A 182 0.78 -1.52 16.12
N GLU A 183 -0.40 -0.90 16.29
CA GLU A 183 -0.59 0.38 16.97
C GLU A 183 -0.53 0.23 18.51
N SER A 184 -1.05 -0.87 19.06
CA SER A 184 -1.15 -1.09 20.52
C SER A 184 0.11 -1.69 21.17
N VAL A 185 0.89 -2.49 20.44
CA VAL A 185 2.08 -3.19 20.98
C VAL A 185 3.27 -3.12 20.03
N ASN A 186 4.47 -3.06 20.60
CA ASN A 186 5.70 -3.03 19.81
C ASN A 186 6.05 -4.42 19.25
N LEU A 187 5.75 -4.63 17.96
CA LEU A 187 6.13 -5.82 17.18
C LEU A 187 7.34 -5.57 16.24
N TYR A 188 7.99 -4.40 16.35
CA TYR A 188 9.13 -4.04 15.49
C TYR A 188 10.42 -4.66 16.03
N VAL A 189 11.03 -5.54 15.24
CA VAL A 189 12.22 -6.30 15.64
C VAL A 189 13.45 -5.70 14.95
N VAL A 190 14.13 -4.83 15.68
CA VAL A 190 15.22 -3.95 15.20
C VAL A 190 16.59 -4.65 15.15
N HIS A 191 16.80 -5.68 15.98
CA HIS A 191 18.07 -6.41 16.02
C HIS A 191 18.11 -7.55 14.98
N ASP A 192 19.30 -7.91 14.52
CA ASP A 192 19.55 -8.97 13.53
C ASP A 192 20.30 -10.19 14.13
N ASP A 193 20.16 -10.41 15.44
CA ASP A 193 20.58 -11.67 16.07
C ASP A 193 19.65 -12.85 15.69
N GLU A 194 20.09 -14.09 15.88
CA GLU A 194 19.34 -15.29 15.46
C GLU A 194 17.93 -15.37 16.08
N GLN A 195 17.77 -14.95 17.34
CA GLN A 195 16.45 -14.98 18.00
C GLN A 195 15.54 -13.89 17.44
N SER A 196 16.08 -12.70 17.17
CA SER A 196 15.34 -11.62 16.52
C SER A 196 14.97 -11.95 15.07
N LEU A 197 15.86 -12.57 14.30
CA LEU A 197 15.57 -13.06 12.95
C LEU A 197 14.46 -14.12 12.96
N GLU A 198 14.45 -15.03 13.94
CA GLU A 198 13.37 -16.02 14.11
C GLU A 198 12.03 -15.36 14.49
N ARG A 199 12.03 -14.44 15.46
CA ARG A 199 10.83 -13.68 15.85
C ARG A 199 10.27 -12.86 14.67
N ARG A 200 11.15 -12.27 13.86
CA ARG A 200 10.79 -11.58 12.61
C ARG A 200 10.15 -12.58 11.62
N ARG A 201 10.78 -13.73 11.37
CA ARG A 201 10.28 -14.80 10.47
C ARG A 201 8.88 -15.29 10.87
N VAL A 202 8.65 -15.54 12.15
CA VAL A 202 7.35 -15.98 12.70
C VAL A 202 6.28 -14.91 12.49
N LEU A 203 6.57 -13.65 12.81
CA LEU A 203 5.63 -12.55 12.61
C LEU A 203 5.27 -12.35 11.14
N LEU A 204 6.26 -12.33 10.23
CA LEU A 204 6.01 -12.15 8.80
C LEU A 204 5.09 -13.27 8.25
N ARG A 205 5.35 -14.55 8.59
CA ARG A 205 4.51 -15.68 8.18
C ARG A 205 3.05 -15.54 8.59
N PHE A 206 2.82 -15.13 9.84
CA PHE A 206 1.48 -14.92 10.37
C PHE A 206 0.76 -13.74 9.68
N VAL A 207 1.45 -12.62 9.48
CA VAL A 207 0.86 -11.47 8.78
C VAL A 207 0.59 -11.78 7.31
N HIS A 208 1.50 -12.48 6.62
CA HIS A 208 1.31 -12.96 5.24
C HIS A 208 0.07 -13.86 5.13
N ALA A 209 -0.13 -14.79 6.07
CA ALA A 209 -1.32 -15.62 6.15
C ALA A 209 -2.61 -14.80 6.33
N LEU A 210 -2.62 -13.79 7.22
CA LEU A 210 -3.75 -12.88 7.39
C LEU A 210 -3.96 -11.93 6.20
N LEU A 211 -2.93 -11.71 5.37
CA LEU A 211 -3.00 -11.00 4.08
C LEU A 211 -3.33 -11.92 2.90
N GLY A 212 -3.63 -13.20 3.15
CA GLY A 212 -4.11 -14.17 2.16
C GLY A 212 -3.01 -14.95 1.43
N ASP A 213 -1.73 -14.71 1.74
CA ASP A 213 -0.58 -15.49 1.26
C ASP A 213 -0.26 -16.61 2.26
N LEU A 214 -1.23 -17.51 2.44
CA LEU A 214 -1.10 -18.69 3.29
C LEU A 214 -0.22 -19.74 2.59
N ARG A 215 1.06 -19.83 3.00
CA ARG A 215 2.00 -20.84 2.52
C ARG A 215 2.17 -21.94 3.59
N PRO A 216 1.68 -23.18 3.36
CA PRO A 216 1.85 -24.27 4.31
C PRO A 216 3.32 -24.69 4.45
N PRO A 217 3.80 -25.01 5.67
CA PRO A 217 5.03 -25.77 5.85
C PRO A 217 4.94 -27.16 5.21
N GLN A 218 6.07 -27.78 4.89
CA GLN A 218 6.08 -29.16 4.39
C GLN A 218 5.53 -30.11 5.47
N GLY A 219 4.46 -30.84 5.13
CA GLY A 219 3.83 -31.81 6.04
C GLY A 219 2.74 -31.24 6.96
N LEU A 220 2.23 -30.04 6.70
CA LEU A 220 1.05 -29.49 7.37
C LEU A 220 -0.08 -29.20 6.36
N GLU A 221 -1.32 -29.53 6.70
CA GLU A 221 -2.49 -29.25 5.86
C GLU A 221 -2.88 -27.76 5.91
N GLU A 222 -3.38 -27.18 4.80
CA GLU A 222 -3.73 -25.74 4.72
C GLU A 222 -4.67 -25.28 5.84
N GLU A 223 -5.55 -26.17 6.32
CA GLU A 223 -6.55 -25.89 7.36
C GLU A 223 -5.93 -25.68 8.76
N GLU A 224 -4.77 -26.28 9.04
CA GLU A 224 -4.08 -26.20 10.35
C GLU A 224 -3.08 -25.04 10.43
N VAL A 225 -2.54 -24.58 9.28
CA VAL A 225 -1.45 -23.59 9.19
C VAL A 225 -1.73 -22.33 10.00
N LEU A 226 -2.94 -21.80 9.93
CA LEU A 226 -3.29 -20.54 10.58
C LEU A 226 -3.37 -20.67 12.11
N ALA A 227 -3.74 -21.84 12.63
CA ALA A 227 -3.72 -22.11 14.07
C ALA A 227 -2.27 -22.20 14.59
N VAL A 228 -1.40 -22.91 13.87
CA VAL A 228 0.04 -22.99 14.20
C VAL A 228 0.68 -21.60 14.20
N TYR A 229 0.45 -20.78 13.16
CA TYR A 229 1.01 -19.43 13.07
C TYR A 229 0.45 -18.45 14.13
N LEU A 230 -0.79 -18.64 14.60
CA LEU A 230 -1.33 -17.89 15.74
C LEU A 230 -0.57 -18.21 17.03
N ASP A 231 -0.34 -19.49 17.32
CA ASP A 231 0.31 -19.92 18.57
C ASP A 231 1.83 -19.67 18.57
N ASP A 232 2.51 -19.83 17.41
CA ASP A 232 3.91 -19.41 17.22
C ASP A 232 4.08 -17.91 17.54
N VAL A 233 3.17 -17.05 17.05
CA VAL A 233 3.23 -15.61 17.30
C VAL A 233 2.96 -15.25 18.77
N LYS A 234 2.00 -15.89 19.43
CA LYS A 234 1.79 -15.72 20.88
C LYS A 234 3.05 -16.07 21.67
N LEU A 235 3.72 -17.17 21.31
CA LEU A 235 4.94 -17.64 21.96
C LEU A 235 6.12 -16.67 21.74
N MET A 236 6.27 -16.12 20.53
CA MET A 236 7.33 -15.16 20.19
C MET A 236 7.05 -13.72 20.68
N PHE A 237 5.81 -13.39 21.00
CA PHE A 237 5.38 -12.06 21.47
C PHE A 237 4.37 -12.14 22.64
N PRO A 238 4.78 -12.56 23.85
CA PRO A 238 3.86 -12.75 24.99
C PRO A 238 3.03 -11.53 25.41
N VAL A 239 3.46 -10.32 25.02
CA VAL A 239 2.71 -9.06 25.21
C VAL A 239 1.31 -9.10 24.57
N LEU A 240 1.12 -9.90 23.52
CA LEU A 240 -0.16 -10.09 22.84
C LEU A 240 -1.25 -10.66 23.75
N ALA A 241 -0.90 -11.46 24.76
CA ALA A 241 -1.86 -12.00 25.73
C ALA A 241 -2.59 -10.92 26.55
N THR A 242 -2.09 -9.68 26.55
CA THR A 242 -2.71 -8.51 27.20
C THR A 242 -3.31 -7.50 26.23
N CYS A 243 -3.27 -7.77 24.92
CA CYS A 243 -3.70 -6.83 23.88
C CYS A 243 -5.17 -7.04 23.48
N PRO A 244 -6.08 -6.07 23.68
CA PRO A 244 -7.49 -6.24 23.30
C PRO A 244 -7.71 -6.39 21.78
N ALA A 245 -6.86 -5.76 20.97
CA ALA A 245 -6.90 -5.91 19.51
C ALA A 245 -6.50 -7.33 19.08
N TRP A 246 -5.55 -7.96 19.78
CA TRP A 246 -5.14 -9.34 19.50
C TRP A 246 -6.30 -10.32 19.71
N ALA A 247 -7.10 -10.15 20.76
CA ALA A 247 -8.27 -11.01 21.00
C ALA A 247 -9.32 -10.94 19.87
N VAL A 248 -9.41 -9.83 19.13
CA VAL A 248 -10.24 -9.73 17.91
C VAL A 248 -9.59 -10.47 16.74
N VAL A 249 -8.29 -10.27 16.53
CA VAL A 249 -7.53 -10.96 15.48
C VAL A 249 -7.57 -12.48 15.66
N GLU A 250 -7.34 -12.98 16.88
CA GLU A 250 -7.36 -14.42 17.20
C GLU A 250 -8.73 -15.04 16.97
N LYS A 251 -9.81 -14.37 17.41
CA LYS A 251 -11.19 -14.84 17.23
C LYS A 251 -11.61 -14.90 15.75
N ASP A 252 -11.27 -13.87 14.98
CA ASP A 252 -11.76 -13.68 13.62
C ASP A 252 -10.71 -14.01 12.54
N ALA A 253 -9.56 -14.62 12.92
CA ALA A 253 -8.38 -14.86 12.07
C ALA A 253 -8.70 -15.51 10.72
N ALA A 254 -9.47 -16.60 10.71
CA ALA A 254 -9.84 -17.31 9.49
C ALA A 254 -10.72 -16.43 8.57
N ALA A 255 -11.62 -15.62 9.14
CA ALA A 255 -12.43 -14.69 8.37
C ALA A 255 -11.61 -13.52 7.81
N ILE A 256 -10.59 -13.05 8.53
CA ILE A 256 -9.62 -12.05 8.06
C ILE A 256 -8.82 -12.61 6.88
N ALA A 257 -8.19 -13.78 7.05
CA ALA A 257 -7.40 -14.45 6.02
C ALA A 257 -8.23 -14.79 4.77
N LEU A 258 -9.47 -15.28 4.92
CA LEU A 258 -10.37 -15.54 3.79
C LEU A 258 -10.82 -14.25 3.09
N LYS A 259 -11.12 -13.17 3.84
CA LYS A 259 -11.41 -11.85 3.26
C LYS A 259 -10.21 -11.34 2.45
N ALA A 260 -9.00 -11.48 2.98
CA ALA A 260 -7.77 -11.09 2.30
C ALA A 260 -7.50 -11.94 1.04
N LYS A 261 -7.58 -13.27 1.13
CA LYS A 261 -7.40 -14.21 0.00
C LYS A 261 -8.43 -13.93 -1.12
N LEU A 262 -9.69 -13.66 -0.75
CA LEU A 262 -10.74 -13.23 -1.69
C LEU A 262 -10.36 -11.92 -2.40
N PHE A 263 -10.01 -10.87 -1.67
CA PHE A 263 -9.68 -9.59 -2.30
C PHE A 263 -8.35 -9.61 -3.08
N ALA A 264 -7.36 -10.40 -2.67
CA ALA A 264 -6.15 -10.63 -3.45
C ALA A 264 -6.45 -11.31 -4.81
N LEU A 265 -7.42 -12.24 -4.84
CA LEU A 265 -7.91 -12.84 -6.08
C LEU A 265 -8.71 -11.84 -6.92
N LEU A 266 -9.53 -10.98 -6.30
CA LEU A 266 -10.25 -9.91 -7.00
C LEU A 266 -9.31 -8.88 -7.62
N GLY A 267 -8.24 -8.47 -6.91
CA GLY A 267 -7.22 -7.56 -7.46
C GLY A 267 -6.51 -8.14 -8.69
N ARG A 268 -6.19 -9.44 -8.67
CA ARG A 268 -5.66 -10.16 -9.85
C ARG A 268 -6.68 -10.20 -10.98
N LEU A 269 -7.93 -10.56 -10.70
CA LEU A 269 -9.01 -10.58 -11.69
C LEU A 269 -9.18 -9.22 -12.38
N CYS A 270 -9.16 -8.12 -11.62
CA CYS A 270 -9.20 -6.77 -12.19
C CYS A 270 -8.01 -6.47 -13.10
N ALA A 271 -6.79 -6.88 -12.71
CA ALA A 271 -5.56 -6.65 -13.48
C ALA A 271 -5.53 -7.41 -14.83
N GLU A 272 -6.16 -8.58 -14.92
CA GLU A 272 -6.31 -9.32 -16.20
C GLU A 272 -7.19 -8.58 -17.22
N PHE A 273 -8.01 -7.60 -16.80
CA PHE A 273 -8.85 -6.77 -17.67
C PHE A 273 -8.32 -5.34 -17.90
N ASP A 274 -7.22 -4.95 -17.24
CA ASP A 274 -6.67 -3.58 -17.25
C ASP A 274 -5.21 -3.57 -17.71
N GLU A 275 -4.97 -3.99 -18.95
CA GLU A 275 -3.64 -3.98 -19.60
C GLU A 275 -2.91 -2.62 -19.45
N ASN A 276 -3.70 -1.53 -19.44
CA ASN A 276 -3.23 -0.14 -19.34
C ASN A 276 -2.98 0.35 -17.90
N ARG A 277 -3.39 -0.41 -16.88
CA ARG A 277 -3.23 -0.10 -15.44
C ARG A 277 -3.86 1.25 -15.05
N SER A 278 -5.06 1.46 -15.57
CA SER A 278 -5.92 2.62 -15.31
C SER A 278 -6.58 2.61 -13.92
N GLY A 279 -6.60 1.46 -13.24
CA GLY A 279 -7.42 1.22 -12.04
C GLY A 279 -8.89 0.94 -12.37
N LYS A 280 -9.18 0.61 -13.63
CA LYS A 280 -10.53 0.41 -14.17
C LYS A 280 -10.57 -0.75 -15.16
N VAL A 281 -11.75 -1.33 -15.34
CA VAL A 281 -12.00 -2.36 -16.35
C VAL A 281 -13.17 -1.96 -17.25
N LYS A 282 -13.15 -2.35 -18.52
CA LYS A 282 -14.27 -2.13 -19.44
C LYS A 282 -15.44 -3.03 -19.04
N LEU A 283 -16.64 -2.46 -18.92
CA LEU A 283 -17.82 -3.20 -18.46
C LEU A 283 -18.25 -4.29 -19.46
N ASP A 284 -18.01 -4.10 -20.76
CA ASP A 284 -18.46 -5.02 -21.80
C ASP A 284 -17.57 -6.27 -21.90
N ASP A 285 -16.24 -6.13 -21.74
CA ASP A 285 -15.29 -7.26 -21.70
C ASP A 285 -15.55 -8.16 -20.46
N LEU A 286 -15.85 -7.51 -19.34
CA LEU A 286 -16.29 -8.16 -18.11
C LEU A 286 -17.65 -8.86 -18.29
N ARG A 287 -18.64 -8.22 -18.95
CA ARG A 287 -19.96 -8.82 -19.23
C ARG A 287 -19.82 -10.05 -20.12
N SER A 288 -19.06 -9.95 -21.21
CA SER A 288 -18.78 -11.06 -22.13
C SER A 288 -18.15 -12.25 -21.39
N THR A 289 -17.17 -11.98 -20.52
CA THR A 289 -16.52 -13.04 -19.74
C THR A 289 -17.45 -13.64 -18.68
N ALA A 290 -18.23 -12.82 -17.97
CA ALA A 290 -19.21 -13.30 -17.00
C ALA A 290 -20.29 -14.17 -17.67
N GLN A 291 -20.84 -13.75 -18.82
CA GLN A 291 -21.83 -14.51 -19.60
C GLN A 291 -21.27 -15.88 -20.03
N ARG A 292 -20.01 -15.92 -20.47
CA ARG A 292 -19.31 -17.16 -20.87
C ARG A 292 -19.06 -18.12 -19.70
N VAL A 293 -18.81 -17.62 -18.49
CA VAL A 293 -18.44 -18.44 -17.32
C VAL A 293 -19.65 -18.87 -16.49
N LEU A 294 -20.66 -18.01 -16.35
CA LEU A 294 -21.77 -18.20 -15.41
C LEU A 294 -23.14 -18.43 -16.08
N GLY A 295 -23.26 -18.14 -17.38
CA GLY A 295 -24.54 -18.02 -18.06
C GLY A 295 -25.07 -16.58 -18.08
N GLU A 296 -25.99 -16.29 -19.01
CA GLU A 296 -26.46 -14.93 -19.29
C GLU A 296 -27.23 -14.30 -18.11
N GLU A 297 -28.10 -15.07 -17.46
CA GLU A 297 -28.91 -14.60 -16.34
C GLU A 297 -28.05 -14.27 -15.11
N GLN A 298 -27.13 -15.17 -14.75
CA GLN A 298 -26.20 -14.99 -13.64
C GLN A 298 -25.25 -13.81 -13.89
N ALA A 299 -24.77 -13.64 -15.11
CA ALA A 299 -23.92 -12.51 -15.47
C ALA A 299 -24.64 -11.16 -15.39
N ALA A 300 -25.92 -11.11 -15.81
CA ALA A 300 -26.76 -9.92 -15.66
C ALA A 300 -27.00 -9.58 -14.19
N GLN A 301 -27.30 -10.58 -13.34
CA GLN A 301 -27.46 -10.39 -11.89
C GLN A 301 -26.15 -9.95 -11.21
N LEU A 302 -25.00 -10.52 -11.63
CA LEU A 302 -23.69 -10.21 -11.06
C LEU A 302 -23.28 -8.75 -11.33
N LEU A 303 -23.61 -8.22 -12.50
CA LEU A 303 -23.26 -6.86 -12.94
C LEU A 303 -24.42 -5.85 -12.77
N GLU A 304 -25.55 -6.25 -12.19
CA GLU A 304 -26.70 -5.36 -11.91
C GLU A 304 -26.24 -4.16 -11.08
N GLY A 305 -26.53 -2.93 -11.54
CA GLY A 305 -26.13 -1.71 -10.82
C GLY A 305 -24.66 -1.30 -11.01
N ALA A 306 -23.93 -1.91 -11.95
CA ALA A 306 -22.71 -1.31 -12.48
C ALA A 306 -23.02 0.08 -13.08
N GLN A 307 -22.16 1.05 -12.77
CA GLN A 307 -22.27 2.44 -13.22
C GLN A 307 -20.96 2.78 -13.95
N PRO A 308 -20.85 2.50 -15.26
CA PRO A 308 -19.66 2.85 -16.02
C PRO A 308 -19.52 4.36 -16.16
N ASP A 309 -18.30 4.82 -16.34
CA ASP A 309 -18.00 6.19 -16.72
C ASP A 309 -18.29 6.46 -18.22
N LYS A 310 -17.88 7.65 -18.68
CA LYS A 310 -18.09 8.10 -20.07
C LYS A 310 -17.39 7.24 -21.12
N ASP A 311 -16.38 6.47 -20.71
CA ASP A 311 -15.54 5.63 -21.57
C ASP A 311 -15.92 4.14 -21.46
N GLY A 312 -17.04 3.83 -20.78
CA GLY A 312 -17.56 2.47 -20.61
C GLY A 312 -16.89 1.66 -19.48
N GLN A 313 -16.14 2.32 -18.60
CA GLN A 313 -15.26 1.66 -17.62
C GLN A 313 -15.81 1.76 -16.20
N ILE A 314 -15.60 0.70 -15.40
CA ILE A 314 -15.88 0.70 -13.95
C ILE A 314 -14.56 0.60 -13.16
N ALA A 315 -14.48 1.28 -12.03
CA ALA A 315 -13.26 1.27 -11.20
C ALA A 315 -13.13 -0.02 -10.37
N TYR A 316 -11.90 -0.39 -9.99
CA TYR A 316 -11.64 -1.59 -9.17
C TYR A 316 -12.48 -1.66 -7.87
N PRO A 317 -12.67 -0.57 -7.08
CA PRO A 317 -13.49 -0.63 -5.86
C PRO A 317 -14.95 -0.98 -6.14
N GLN A 318 -15.49 -0.51 -7.27
CA GLN A 318 -16.84 -0.83 -7.71
C GLN A 318 -16.98 -2.28 -8.15
N LEU A 319 -16.01 -2.83 -8.89
CA LEU A 319 -16.03 -4.24 -9.26
C LEU A 319 -15.93 -5.14 -8.01
N ALA A 320 -15.01 -4.82 -7.08
CA ALA A 320 -14.91 -5.51 -5.80
C ALA A 320 -16.24 -5.44 -5.01
N ALA A 321 -16.92 -4.29 -4.99
CA ALA A 321 -18.22 -4.13 -4.36
C ALA A 321 -19.34 -4.94 -5.04
N LEU A 322 -19.36 -5.01 -6.38
CA LEU A 322 -20.32 -5.83 -7.15
C LEU A 322 -20.15 -7.34 -6.91
N LEU A 323 -18.92 -7.79 -6.69
CA LEU A 323 -18.57 -9.20 -6.48
C LEU A 323 -18.63 -9.65 -5.00
N THR A 324 -18.57 -8.72 -4.04
CA THR A 324 -18.61 -9.03 -2.58
C THR A 324 -19.90 -8.60 -1.88
N ARG A 325 -20.84 -7.93 -2.58
CA ARG A 325 -22.16 -7.60 -2.03
C ARG A 325 -22.93 -8.86 -1.59
N PRO A 326 -23.83 -8.74 -0.59
CA PRO A 326 -24.78 -9.81 -0.30
C PRO A 326 -25.63 -10.14 -1.53
N PRO A 327 -26.03 -11.40 -1.76
CA PRO A 327 -26.94 -11.75 -2.84
C PRO A 327 -28.27 -10.98 -2.69
N PRO A 328 -28.92 -10.59 -3.80
CA PRO A 328 -30.21 -9.90 -3.75
C PRO A 328 -31.25 -10.75 -3.03
N LYS A 329 -32.09 -10.11 -2.21
CA LYS A 329 -33.17 -10.81 -1.51
C LYS A 329 -34.22 -11.27 -2.51
N GLN A 330 -34.21 -12.56 -2.83
CA GLN A 330 -35.28 -13.19 -3.59
C GLN A 330 -36.59 -13.15 -2.79
N GLU A 331 -37.71 -12.98 -3.49
CA GLU A 331 -39.02 -13.18 -2.88
C GLU A 331 -39.17 -14.64 -2.45
N ALA A 332 -39.74 -14.87 -1.27
CA ALA A 332 -40.12 -16.20 -0.85
C ALA A 332 -41.25 -16.70 -1.76
N LYS A 333 -40.92 -17.58 -2.72
CA LYS A 333 -41.89 -18.19 -3.64
C LYS A 333 -43.02 -18.82 -2.83
N LYS A 334 -44.19 -18.20 -2.86
CA LYS A 334 -45.43 -18.81 -2.36
C LYS A 334 -45.79 -19.95 -3.29
N THR A 335 -45.46 -21.17 -2.88
CA THR A 335 -46.06 -22.39 -3.40
C THR A 335 -47.53 -22.39 -2.99
N ASN A 336 -48.42 -22.18 -3.98
CA ASN A 336 -49.84 -22.50 -3.86
C ASN A 336 -50.04 -24.00 -4.11
#